data_AF-A0A539EJR7-F1
#
_entry.id   AF-A0A539EJR7-F1
#
_cell.length_a   1.000
_cell.length_b   1.000
_cell.length_c   1.000
_cell.angle_alpha   90.00
_cell.angle_beta   90.00
_cell.angle_gamma   90.00
#
_symmetry.space_group_name_H-M   'P 1'
#
loop_
_entity.id
_entity.type
_entity.pdbx_description
1 polymer ?
#
loop_
_entity_poly.entity_id
_entity_poly.type
_entity_poly.pdbx_seq_one_letter_code
_entity_poly.pdbx_strand_id
1 'polypeptide(L)'
;ALGRWRVETPAGAFTLTDASAATSGDAERPGHIVDPATGTPRRGPATATVIHASASEADAWSKPLYLGGVAALPPGFPGCALYVPRGGAPPDHIGTCPRREQ
;
A
#
# COMPACT_ATOMS: atom_id res chain seq x y z
N ALA A 1 -10.26 -9.61 7.35
CA ALA A 1 -10.28 -10.16 8.73
C ALA A 1 -11.50 -9.62 9.44
N LEU A 2 -12.08 -10.33 10.41
CA LEU A 2 -13.26 -9.85 11.14
C LEU A 2 -12.82 -9.17 12.45
N GLY A 3 -13.43 -8.04 12.79
CA GLY A 3 -13.16 -7.28 14.01
C GLY A 3 -12.60 -5.87 13.78
N ARG A 4 -12.14 -5.24 14.86
CA ARG A 4 -11.57 -3.89 14.84
C ARG A 4 -10.16 -3.90 15.43
N TRP A 5 -9.20 -3.35 14.70
CA TRP A 5 -7.81 -3.25 15.17
C TRP A 5 -7.11 -2.03 14.59
N ARG A 6 -6.03 -1.64 15.25
CA ARG A 6 -5.17 -0.53 14.83
C ARG A 6 -4.04 -1.08 13.97
N VAL A 7 -3.73 -0.36 12.90
CA VAL A 7 -2.54 -0.62 12.07
C VAL A 7 -1.68 0.63 11.98
N GLU A 8 -0.38 0.43 12.05
CA GLU A 8 0.61 1.48 11.79
C GLU A 8 1.20 1.23 10.41
N THR A 9 1.25 2.28 9.60
CA THR A 9 1.78 2.24 8.24
C THR A 9 2.76 3.40 8.07
N PRO A 10 3.64 3.37 7.08
CA PRO A 10 4.48 4.53 6.74
C PRO A 10 3.68 5.81 6.43
N ALA A 11 2.40 5.70 6.04
CA ALA A 11 1.50 6.83 5.81
C ALA A 11 0.75 7.30 7.08
N GLY A 12 0.86 6.58 8.20
CA GLY A 12 0.24 6.90 9.49
C GLY A 12 -0.52 5.72 10.13
N ALA A 13 -1.19 6.00 11.25
CA ALA A 13 -2.00 5.05 11.98
C ALA A 13 -3.48 5.09 11.56
N PHE A 14 -4.09 3.90 11.45
CA PHE A 14 -5.47 3.72 11.04
C PHE A 14 -6.18 2.70 11.93
N THR A 15 -7.44 2.99 12.25
CA THR A 15 -8.37 1.98 12.77
C THR A 15 -9.01 1.26 11.58
N LEU A 16 -8.85 -0.06 11.51
CA LEU A 16 -9.53 -0.92 10.55
C LEU A 16 -10.74 -1.59 11.20
N THR A 17 -11.84 -1.72 10.46
CA THR A 17 -13.02 -2.50 10.86
C THR A 17 -13.34 -3.45 9.71
N ASP A 18 -13.36 -4.74 10.00
CA ASP A 18 -13.63 -5.83 9.05
C ASP A 18 -12.81 -5.75 7.75
N ALA A 19 -11.59 -5.21 7.83
CA ALA A 19 -10.70 -5.00 6.69
C ALA A 19 -9.41 -5.82 6.82
N SER A 20 -8.39 -5.50 6.06
CA SER A 20 -7.04 -6.07 6.09
C SER A 20 -6.11 -5.06 5.44
N ALA A 21 -4.86 -5.02 5.87
CA ALA A 21 -3.84 -4.17 5.28
C ALA A 21 -2.64 -5.02 4.86
N ALA A 22 -2.05 -4.70 3.71
CA ALA A 22 -0.79 -5.26 3.27
C ALA A 22 0.11 -4.14 2.77
N THR A 23 1.40 -4.23 3.09
CA THR A 23 2.39 -3.23 2.75
C THR A 23 3.50 -3.86 1.92
N SER A 24 3.74 -3.29 0.74
CA SER A 24 4.91 -3.57 -0.08
C SER A 24 5.92 -2.44 0.06
N GLY A 25 7.19 -2.80 0.19
CA GLY A 25 8.28 -1.85 0.34
C GLY A 25 9.63 -2.55 0.28
N ASP A 26 10.68 -1.75 0.18
CA ASP A 26 12.05 -2.25 0.02
C ASP A 26 12.87 -2.20 1.32
N ALA A 27 12.28 -1.70 2.40
CA ALA A 27 12.99 -1.42 3.65
C ALA A 27 13.51 -2.69 4.33
N GLU A 28 12.76 -3.79 4.26
CA GLU A 28 13.13 -5.06 4.90
C GLU A 28 14.15 -5.86 4.09
N ARG A 29 13.98 -5.90 2.77
CA ARG A 29 14.80 -6.72 1.85
C ARG A 29 15.09 -5.96 0.55
N PRO A 30 16.12 -5.10 0.52
CA PRO A 30 16.39 -4.26 -0.64
C PRO A 30 16.52 -5.03 -1.97
N GLY A 31 15.78 -4.62 -3.00
CA GLY A 31 15.78 -5.20 -4.35
C GLY A 31 15.07 -6.54 -4.50
N HIS A 32 14.27 -7.00 -3.52
CA HIS A 32 13.57 -8.29 -3.64
C HIS A 32 12.29 -8.24 -4.48
N ILE A 33 11.71 -7.05 -4.68
CA ILE A 33 10.55 -6.85 -5.55
C ILE A 33 11.06 -6.52 -6.95
N VAL A 34 10.77 -7.42 -7.89
CA VAL A 34 11.18 -7.30 -9.29
C VAL A 34 10.00 -6.81 -10.11
N ASP A 35 10.23 -5.78 -10.93
CA ASP A 35 9.26 -5.31 -11.90
C ASP A 35 9.15 -6.32 -13.06
N PRO A 36 7.99 -6.98 -13.27
CA PRO A 36 7.84 -7.97 -14.32
C PRO A 36 7.92 -7.38 -15.74
N ALA A 37 7.65 -6.07 -15.93
CA ALA A 37 7.71 -5.44 -17.24
C ALA A 37 9.15 -5.23 -17.72
N THR A 38 10.10 -5.08 -16.78
CA THR A 38 11.51 -4.78 -17.09
C THR A 38 12.48 -5.88 -16.64
N GLY A 39 12.04 -6.79 -15.77
CA GLY A 39 12.90 -7.77 -15.09
C GLY A 39 13.86 -7.14 -14.08
N THR A 40 13.73 -5.85 -13.78
CA THR A 40 14.67 -5.14 -12.91
C THR A 40 14.17 -5.04 -11.48
N PRO A 41 15.05 -5.22 -10.47
CA PRO A 41 14.71 -4.93 -9.08
C PRO A 41 14.33 -3.47 -8.89
N ARG A 42 13.18 -3.22 -8.26
CA ARG A 42 12.86 -1.88 -7.80
C ARG A 42 13.62 -1.61 -6.51
N ARG A 43 14.29 -0.45 -6.42
CA ARG A 43 15.11 -0.07 -5.26
C ARG A 43 14.71 1.28 -4.69
N GLY A 44 14.69 1.38 -3.37
CA GLY A 44 14.56 2.65 -2.65
C GLY A 44 13.32 2.77 -1.76
N PRO A 45 13.21 3.87 -0.99
CA PRO A 45 12.39 3.96 0.21
C PRO A 45 10.89 4.22 -0.06
N ALA A 46 10.40 3.87 -1.25
CA ALA A 46 8.96 3.91 -1.47
C ALA A 46 8.28 2.84 -0.61
N THR A 47 7.06 3.12 -0.17
CA THR A 47 6.20 2.13 0.46
C THR A 47 4.78 2.28 -0.05
N ALA A 48 4.10 1.16 -0.19
CA ALA A 48 2.74 1.08 -0.68
C ALA A 48 1.93 0.22 0.25
N THR A 49 0.91 0.79 0.88
CA THR A 49 -0.04 0.06 1.72
C THR A 49 -1.39 0.04 1.04
N VAL A 50 -2.00 -1.14 0.94
CA VAL A 50 -3.40 -1.27 0.51
C VAL A 50 -4.23 -1.78 1.67
N ILE A 51 -5.38 -1.14 1.89
CA ILE A 51 -6.40 -1.57 2.82
C ILE A 51 -7.61 -2.06 2.02
N HIS A 52 -8.05 -3.29 2.29
CA HIS A 52 -9.16 -3.93 1.60
C HIS A 52 -9.89 -4.92 2.51
N ALA A 53 -11.16 -5.27 2.22
CA ALA A 53 -11.93 -6.24 3.01
C ALA A 53 -11.26 -7.64 3.05
N SER A 54 -10.65 -8.03 1.93
CA SER A 54 -9.88 -9.26 1.74
C SER A 54 -8.38 -9.02 1.89
N ALA A 55 -7.71 -9.85 2.69
CA ALA A 55 -6.25 -9.83 2.85
C ALA A 55 -5.52 -10.20 1.56
N SER A 56 -6.07 -11.13 0.78
CA SER A 56 -5.47 -11.53 -0.51
C SER A 56 -5.49 -10.39 -1.52
N GLU A 57 -6.60 -9.65 -1.58
CA GLU A 57 -6.69 -8.45 -2.43
C GLU A 57 -5.74 -7.34 -1.93
N ALA A 58 -5.67 -7.11 -0.63
CA ALA A 58 -4.73 -6.15 -0.07
C ALA A 58 -3.28 -6.48 -0.47
N ASP A 59 -2.85 -7.73 -0.33
CA ASP A 59 -1.51 -8.18 -0.74
C ASP A 59 -1.30 -8.03 -2.25
N ALA A 60 -2.26 -8.52 -3.05
CA ALA A 60 -2.18 -8.52 -4.51
C ALA A 60 -2.01 -7.11 -5.08
N TRP A 61 -2.72 -6.12 -4.55
CA TRP A 61 -2.65 -4.73 -5.03
C TRP A 61 -1.47 -3.93 -4.48
N SER A 62 -0.89 -4.33 -3.33
CA SER A 62 0.22 -3.60 -2.73
C SER A 62 1.48 -3.58 -3.62
N LYS A 63 1.74 -4.66 -4.37
CA LYS A 63 2.91 -4.78 -5.25
C LYS A 63 2.81 -3.93 -6.52
N PRO A 64 1.72 -3.97 -7.31
CA PRO A 64 1.52 -3.03 -8.42
C PRO A 64 1.59 -1.57 -7.97
N LEU A 65 0.98 -1.23 -6.84
CA LEU A 65 1.05 0.12 -6.26
C LEU A 65 2.49 0.54 -5.92
N TYR A 66 3.28 -0.38 -5.36
CA TYR A 66 4.69 -0.13 -5.06
C TYR A 66 5.52 0.12 -6.34
N LEU A 67 5.27 -0.66 -7.40
CA LEU A 67 6.04 -0.60 -8.65
C LEU A 67 5.67 0.60 -9.53
N GLY A 68 4.36 0.80 -9.75
CA GLY A 68 3.83 1.79 -10.69
C GLY A 68 3.19 3.03 -10.04
N GLY A 69 3.19 3.10 -8.70
CA GLY A 69 2.49 4.15 -7.98
C GLY A 69 0.98 4.10 -8.22
N VAL A 70 0.33 5.23 -8.00
CA VAL A 70 -1.14 5.36 -8.12
C VAL A 70 -1.68 5.02 -9.51
N ALA A 71 -0.88 5.20 -10.56
CA ALA A 71 -1.26 4.89 -11.93
C ALA A 71 -1.43 3.38 -12.21
N ALA A 72 -0.92 2.53 -11.31
CA ALA A 72 -1.07 1.08 -11.41
C ALA A 72 -2.45 0.58 -10.93
N LEU A 73 -3.28 1.45 -10.34
CA LEU A 73 -4.59 1.09 -9.82
C LEU A 73 -5.69 1.38 -10.85
N PRO A 74 -6.75 0.56 -10.90
CA PRO A 74 -7.89 0.85 -11.77
C PRO A 74 -8.65 2.10 -11.31
N PRO A 75 -9.32 2.81 -12.25
CA PRO A 75 -10.27 3.85 -11.89
C PRO A 75 -11.35 3.31 -10.94
N GLY A 76 -11.66 4.06 -9.88
CA GLY A 76 -12.64 3.63 -8.89
C GLY A 76 -12.18 2.46 -8.02
N PHE A 77 -10.86 2.30 -7.81
CA PHE A 77 -10.25 1.26 -6.98
C PHE A 77 -11.10 0.94 -5.73
N PRO A 78 -11.59 -0.30 -5.58
CA PRO A 78 -12.57 -0.67 -4.55
C PRO A 78 -11.90 -0.93 -3.19
N GLY A 79 -11.02 -0.03 -2.76
CA GLY A 79 -10.29 -0.12 -1.50
C GLY A 79 -9.68 1.22 -1.13
N CYS A 80 -8.66 1.18 -0.28
CA CYS A 80 -7.83 2.33 0.03
C CYS A 80 -6.38 2.02 -0.29
N ALA A 81 -5.74 2.92 -1.02
CA ALA A 81 -4.34 2.84 -1.39
C ALA A 81 -3.58 4.02 -0.79
N LEU A 82 -2.47 3.71 -0.15
CA LEU A 82 -1.58 4.66 0.51
C LEU A 82 -0.21 4.49 -0.13
N TYR A 83 0.27 5.51 -0.84
CA TYR A 83 1.58 5.47 -1.49
C TYR A 83 2.47 6.55 -0.90
N VAL A 84 3.59 6.15 -0.29
CA VAL A 84 4.62 7.07 0.17
C VAL A 84 5.75 7.05 -0.85
N PRO A 85 5.90 8.09 -1.68
CA PRO A 85 6.95 8.14 -2.70
C PRO A 85 8.34 8.29 -2.06
N ARG A 86 9.36 7.97 -2.84
CA ARG A 86 10.75 8.23 -2.48
C ARG A 86 10.97 9.74 -2.29
N GLY A 87 11.66 10.12 -1.21
CA GLY A 87 12.08 11.51 -0.98
C GLY A 87 11.20 12.32 -0.02
N GLY A 88 10.25 11.67 0.68
CA GLY A 88 9.51 12.31 1.77
C GLY A 88 8.39 13.24 1.33
N ALA A 89 7.93 13.12 0.09
CA ALA A 89 6.68 13.76 -0.32
C ALA A 89 5.51 13.22 0.55
N PRO A 90 4.48 14.03 0.79
CA PRO A 90 3.31 13.57 1.53
C PRO A 90 2.70 12.33 0.86
N PRO A 91 2.16 11.38 1.64
CA PRO A 91 1.52 10.19 1.09
C PRO A 91 0.36 10.54 0.17
N ASP A 92 0.28 9.86 -0.98
CA ASP A 92 -0.91 9.84 -1.80
C ASP A 92 -1.94 8.89 -1.20
N HIS A 93 -3.20 9.33 -1.18
CA HIS A 93 -4.35 8.57 -0.68
C HIS A 93 -5.37 8.41 -1.80
N ILE A 94 -5.70 7.17 -2.17
CA ILE A 94 -6.68 6.87 -3.23
C ILE A 94 -7.75 5.93 -2.72
N GLY A 95 -9.00 6.21 -3.12
CA GLY A 95 -10.16 5.38 -2.80
C GLY A 95 -10.79 5.74 -1.46
N THR A 96 -11.53 4.79 -0.88
CA THR A 96 -12.29 5.01 0.36
C THR A 96 -11.44 4.61 1.56
N CYS A 97 -10.64 5.56 2.06
CA CYS A 97 -9.72 5.30 3.16
C CYS A 97 -10.40 5.36 4.54
N PRO A 98 -10.06 4.42 5.46
CA PRO A 98 -10.42 4.55 6.86
C PRO A 98 -9.89 5.85 7.44
N ARG A 99 -10.56 6.34 8.48
CA ARG A 99 -10.16 7.58 9.14
C ARG A 99 -8.77 7.41 9.75
N ARG A 100 -7.85 8.31 9.38
CA ARG A 100 -6.54 8.42 10.02
C ARG A 100 -6.71 8.89 11.46
N GLU A 101 -5.95 8.31 12.37
CA GLU A 101 -5.87 8.80 13.75
C GLU A 101 -4.95 10.03 13.80
N GLN A 102 -5.33 11.01 14.61
CA GLN A 102 -4.55 12.23 14.84
C GLN A 102 -3.54 12.01 15.96
#